data_AF-A0A5P0ZZ84-F1
#
_entry.id   AF-A0A5P0ZZ84-F1
#
_cell.length_a   1.000
_cell.length_b   1.000
_cell.length_c   1.000
_cell.angle_alpha   90.00
_cell.angle_beta   90.00
_cell.angle_gamma   90.00
#
_symmetry.space_group_name_H-M   'P 1'
#
loop_
_entity.id
_entity.type
_entity.pdbx_description
1 polymer ?
#
loop_
_entity_poly.entity_id
_entity_poly.type
_entity_poly.pdbx_seq_one_letter_code
_entity_poly.pdbx_strand_id
1 'polypeptide(L)'
;MEFGKKINHRPIIVSLILSLIAGGLGLIANFKVSLALFFIMLFLCICVYFPIYLRDLFGHWQLENHGISYYKMDSYLDKLKMILFPKNVDFQFISYSQIKNFKVIEEDKDYSLENLLTIKPAKQSIFPWSRKPFFLKLELNQSEIDLDLSYDQLHDKQNALFRLATALKFLKQKID
;
A
#
# COMPACT_ATOMS: atom_id res chain seq x y z
N MET A 1 12.67 -8.39 -6.92
CA MET A 1 11.26 -8.80 -7.11
C MET A 1 10.38 -7.72 -6.50
N GLU A 2 9.30 -7.32 -7.16
CA GLU A 2 8.49 -6.17 -6.74
C GLU A 2 7.06 -6.60 -6.38
N PHE A 3 6.50 -5.94 -5.36
CA PHE A 3 5.13 -6.11 -4.87
C PHE A 3 4.49 -4.75 -4.61
N GLY A 4 3.16 -4.76 -4.49
CA GLY A 4 2.36 -3.57 -4.29
C GLY A 4 2.37 -2.63 -5.51
N LYS A 5 1.79 -1.46 -5.33
CA LYS A 5 1.67 -0.46 -6.39
C LYS A 5 2.58 0.73 -6.14
N LYS A 6 3.40 1.09 -7.13
CA LYS A 6 4.18 2.33 -7.11
C LYS A 6 3.27 3.56 -7.09
N ILE A 7 3.60 4.53 -6.25
CA ILE A 7 2.86 5.79 -6.22
C ILE A 7 3.10 6.58 -7.52
N ASN A 8 2.07 7.27 -7.97
CA ASN A 8 2.11 8.12 -9.16
C ASN A 8 1.20 9.33 -8.94
N HIS A 9 0.98 10.14 -9.97
CA HIS A 9 0.14 11.34 -9.88
C HIS A 9 -1.37 11.07 -9.75
N ARG A 10 -1.80 9.80 -9.68
CA ARG A 10 -3.22 9.43 -9.60
C ARG A 10 -3.96 10.05 -8.40
N PRO A 11 -3.39 10.13 -7.18
CA PRO A 11 -4.05 10.80 -6.06
C PRO A 11 -4.45 12.24 -6.39
N ILE A 12 -3.54 13.01 -6.97
CA ILE A 12 -3.79 14.42 -7.34
C ILE A 12 -4.85 14.50 -8.45
N ILE A 13 -4.70 13.71 -9.52
CA ILE A 13 -5.61 13.74 -10.67
C ILE A 13 -7.03 13.37 -10.25
N VAL A 14 -7.19 12.29 -9.47
CA VAL A 14 -8.52 11.87 -8.99
C VAL A 14 -9.12 12.93 -8.05
N SER A 15 -8.31 13.50 -7.16
CA SER A 15 -8.77 14.58 -6.28
C SER A 15 -9.27 15.78 -7.07
N LEU A 16 -8.54 16.21 -8.11
CA LEU A 16 -8.95 17.32 -8.97
C LEU A 16 -10.26 17.03 -9.71
N ILE A 17 -10.41 15.84 -10.31
CA ILE A 17 -11.63 15.46 -11.03
C ILE A 17 -12.84 15.46 -10.08
N LEU A 18 -12.72 14.84 -8.89
CA LEU A 18 -13.81 14.81 -7.91
C LEU A 18 -14.15 16.20 -7.40
N SER A 19 -13.15 17.06 -7.21
CA SER A 19 -13.34 18.44 -6.78
C SER A 19 -14.04 19.28 -7.84
N LEU A 20 -13.71 19.09 -9.12
CA LEU A 20 -14.40 19.75 -10.24
C LEU A 20 -15.86 19.32 -10.31
N ILE A 21 -16.16 18.03 -10.09
CA ILE A 21 -17.55 17.53 -10.05
C ILE A 21 -18.31 18.20 -8.88
N ALA A 22 -17.72 18.20 -7.68
CA ALA A 22 -18.34 18.79 -6.49
C ALA A 22 -18.57 20.31 -6.65
N GLY A 23 -17.57 21.02 -7.17
CA GLY A 23 -17.66 22.45 -7.47
C GLY A 23 -18.71 22.74 -8.56
N GLY A 24 -18.76 21.92 -9.61
CA GLY A 24 -19.75 22.03 -10.67
C GLY A 24 -21.19 21.91 -10.16
N LEU A 25 -21.45 20.98 -9.24
CA LEU A 25 -22.77 20.86 -8.57
C LEU A 25 -23.10 22.10 -7.74
N GLY A 26 -22.10 22.74 -7.12
CA GLY A 26 -22.30 23.97 -6.36
C GLY A 26 -22.74 25.18 -7.19
N LEU A 27 -22.54 25.16 -8.52
CA LEU A 27 -23.01 26.24 -9.41
C LEU A 27 -24.53 26.35 -9.42
N ILE A 28 -25.26 25.28 -9.08
CA ILE A 28 -26.71 25.29 -8.94
C ILE A 28 -27.16 26.28 -7.86
N ALA A 29 -26.35 26.47 -6.81
CA ALA A 29 -26.64 27.40 -5.72
C ALA A 29 -26.09 28.81 -6.01
N ASN A 30 -24.76 28.94 -6.12
CA ASN A 30 -24.07 30.17 -6.54
C ASN A 30 -22.55 29.92 -6.66
N PHE A 31 -21.84 30.88 -7.25
CA PHE A 31 -20.39 30.79 -7.44
C PHE A 31 -19.58 30.63 -6.14
N LYS A 32 -19.99 31.28 -5.04
CA LYS A 32 -19.27 31.16 -3.75
C LYS A 32 -19.38 29.73 -3.20
N VAL A 33 -20.56 29.13 -3.27
CA VAL A 33 -20.81 27.73 -2.87
C VAL A 33 -20.04 26.77 -3.77
N SER A 34 -20.05 27.00 -5.08
CA SER A 34 -19.24 26.23 -6.05
C SER A 34 -17.76 26.20 -5.68
N LEU A 35 -17.18 27.37 -5.43
CA LEU A 35 -15.77 27.48 -5.07
C LEU A 35 -15.46 26.82 -3.72
N ALA A 36 -16.34 26.99 -2.73
CA ALA A 36 -16.20 26.34 -1.43
C ALA A 36 -16.22 24.81 -1.55
N LEU A 37 -17.19 24.24 -2.28
CA LEU A 37 -17.28 22.80 -2.49
C LEU A 37 -16.06 22.23 -3.22
N PHE A 38 -15.54 22.94 -4.21
CA PHE A 38 -14.31 22.55 -4.89
C PHE A 38 -13.14 22.42 -3.91
N PHE A 39 -12.85 23.46 -3.12
CA PHE A 39 -11.70 23.44 -2.20
C PHE A 39 -11.90 22.47 -1.03
N ILE A 40 -13.12 22.35 -0.50
CA ILE A 40 -13.43 21.37 0.55
C ILE A 40 -13.18 19.95 0.03
N MET A 41 -13.68 19.62 -1.15
CA MET A 41 -13.49 18.28 -1.72
C MET A 41 -12.02 18.00 -2.02
N LEU A 42 -11.30 18.99 -2.54
CA LEU A 42 -9.88 18.85 -2.84
C LEU A 42 -9.07 18.58 -1.56
N PHE A 43 -9.37 19.33 -0.51
CA PHE A 43 -8.76 19.17 0.81
C PHE A 43 -9.09 17.79 1.40
N LEU A 44 -10.36 17.36 1.38
CA LEU A 44 -10.76 16.05 1.88
C LEU A 44 -10.05 14.91 1.14
N CYS A 45 -9.91 15.01 -0.19
CA CYS A 45 -9.20 13.98 -0.94
C CYS A 45 -7.70 13.95 -0.61
N ILE A 46 -7.01 15.09 -0.73
CA ILE A 46 -5.54 15.17 -0.62
C ILE A 46 -5.05 15.04 0.82
N CYS A 47 -5.75 15.67 1.76
CA CYS A 47 -5.30 15.77 3.15
C CYS A 47 -5.94 14.71 4.07
N VAL A 48 -7.04 14.07 3.67
CA VAL A 48 -7.74 13.10 4.52
C VAL A 48 -7.76 11.72 3.87
N TYR A 49 -8.46 11.56 2.75
CA TYR A 49 -8.69 10.25 2.14
C TYR A 49 -7.39 9.55 1.70
N PHE A 50 -6.58 10.20 0.86
CA PHE A 50 -5.36 9.57 0.34
C PHE A 50 -4.32 9.30 1.44
N PRO A 51 -4.03 10.21 2.39
CA PRO A 51 -3.10 9.92 3.48
C PRO A 51 -3.55 8.77 4.38
N ILE A 52 -4.85 8.60 4.62
CA ILE A 52 -5.36 7.48 5.42
C ILE A 52 -5.12 6.16 4.68
N TYR A 53 -5.50 6.08 3.41
CA TYR A 53 -5.47 4.83 2.63
C TYR A 53 -4.22 4.64 1.77
N LEU A 54 -3.17 5.45 1.98
CA LEU A 54 -2.00 5.45 1.09
C LEU A 54 -1.30 4.10 1.06
N ARG A 55 -1.17 3.46 2.23
CA ARG A 55 -0.49 2.16 2.38
C ARG A 55 -1.22 1.07 1.60
N ASP A 56 -2.55 1.01 1.70
CA ASP A 56 -3.33 0.03 0.96
C ASP A 56 -3.30 0.31 -0.55
N LEU A 57 -3.35 1.58 -0.95
CA LEU A 57 -3.44 1.96 -2.36
C LEU A 57 -2.09 1.90 -3.09
N PHE A 58 -0.99 2.16 -2.39
CA PHE A 58 0.34 2.38 -2.96
C PHE A 58 1.49 1.83 -2.09
N GLY A 59 1.27 0.73 -1.35
CA GLY A 59 2.27 0.09 -0.49
C GLY A 59 3.33 -0.69 -1.26
N HIS A 60 4.08 -0.04 -2.14
CA HIS A 60 5.14 -0.69 -2.91
C HIS A 60 6.30 -1.11 -2.01
N TRP A 61 6.79 -2.32 -2.26
CA TRP A 61 8.03 -2.81 -1.70
C TRP A 61 8.73 -3.75 -2.68
N GLN A 62 10.03 -3.91 -2.51
CA GLN A 62 10.88 -4.70 -3.38
C GLN A 62 11.91 -5.50 -2.59
N LEU A 63 12.09 -6.75 -3.00
CA LEU A 63 13.22 -7.58 -2.59
C LEU A 63 14.42 -7.28 -3.48
N GLU A 64 15.51 -6.87 -2.85
CA GLU A 64 16.82 -6.62 -3.44
C GLU A 64 17.84 -7.66 -2.97
N ASN A 65 19.07 -7.62 -3.50
CA ASN A 65 20.08 -8.63 -3.16
C ASN A 65 20.56 -8.58 -1.70
N HIS A 66 20.47 -7.41 -1.06
CA HIS A 66 21.02 -7.15 0.27
C HIS A 66 19.95 -6.93 1.35
N GLY A 67 18.69 -6.81 0.94
CA GLY A 67 17.59 -6.52 1.84
C GLY A 67 16.28 -6.21 1.11
N ILE A 68 15.34 -5.65 1.86
CA ILE A 68 14.01 -5.26 1.38
C ILE A 68 13.89 -3.74 1.46
N SER A 69 13.52 -3.12 0.34
CA SER A 69 13.19 -1.70 0.29
C SER A 69 11.68 -1.52 0.21
N TYR A 70 11.12 -0.62 1.02
CA TYR A 70 9.69 -0.31 1.03
C TYR A 70 9.47 1.18 1.23
N TYR A 71 8.29 1.69 0.87
CA TYR A 71 8.01 3.11 1.03
C TYR A 71 7.93 3.53 2.50
N LYS A 72 8.63 4.62 2.82
CA LYS A 72 8.54 5.26 4.13
C LYS A 72 7.20 5.98 4.26
N MET A 73 6.31 5.44 5.09
CA MET A 73 4.96 5.99 5.32
C MET A 73 4.62 6.12 6.82
N ASP A 74 5.62 6.35 7.66
CA ASP A 74 5.47 6.33 9.12
C ASP A 74 4.71 7.55 9.63
N SER A 75 5.00 8.72 9.06
CA SER A 75 4.36 9.97 9.46
C SER A 75 3.33 10.45 8.44
N TYR A 76 2.38 11.25 8.89
CA TYR A 76 1.42 11.92 8.02
C TYR A 76 2.12 12.81 6.97
N LEU A 77 3.21 13.48 7.36
CA LEU A 77 3.99 14.34 6.47
C LEU A 77 4.68 13.54 5.36
N ASP A 78 5.22 12.35 5.67
CA ASP A 78 5.80 11.46 4.65
C ASP A 78 4.73 11.12 3.60
N LYS A 79 3.53 10.73 4.05
CA LYS A 79 2.41 10.40 3.17
C LYS A 79 1.97 11.58 2.30
N LEU A 80 1.85 12.77 2.89
CA LEU A 80 1.46 13.97 2.15
C LEU A 80 2.51 14.38 1.12
N LYS A 81 3.80 14.33 1.49
CA LYS A 81 4.92 14.57 0.57
C LYS A 81 4.87 13.61 -0.61
N MET A 82 4.62 12.32 -0.36
CA MET A 82 4.48 11.31 -1.42
C MET A 82 3.30 11.61 -2.36
N ILE A 83 2.16 12.02 -1.82
CA ILE A 83 0.97 12.37 -2.61
C ILE A 83 1.26 13.57 -3.52
N LEU A 84 1.88 14.63 -2.99
CA LEU A 84 2.16 15.87 -3.74
C LEU A 84 3.35 15.73 -4.69
N PHE A 85 4.37 14.96 -4.30
CA PHE A 85 5.64 14.81 -5.02
C PHE A 85 5.99 13.32 -5.22
N PRO A 86 5.21 12.57 -6.03
CA PRO A 86 5.39 11.12 -6.19
C PRO A 86 6.70 10.72 -6.90
N LYS A 87 7.48 11.68 -7.42
CA LYS A 87 8.82 11.44 -7.98
C LYS A 87 9.90 11.39 -6.91
N ASN A 88 9.66 11.98 -5.73
CA ASN A 88 10.64 12.17 -4.67
C ASN A 88 10.22 11.36 -3.45
N VAL A 89 10.10 10.05 -3.64
CA VAL A 89 9.64 9.12 -2.61
C VAL A 89 10.83 8.57 -1.86
N ASP A 90 10.76 8.65 -0.54
CA ASP A 90 11.77 8.11 0.35
C ASP A 90 11.47 6.62 0.61
N PHE A 91 12.52 5.80 0.54
CA PHE A 91 12.45 4.38 0.84
C PHE A 91 13.10 4.10 2.19
N GLN A 92 12.54 3.14 2.92
CA GLN A 92 13.17 2.48 4.05
C GLN A 92 13.77 1.16 3.59
N PHE A 93 14.92 0.81 4.14
CA PHE A 93 15.67 -0.40 3.81
C PHE A 93 15.84 -1.26 5.05
N ILE A 94 15.54 -2.55 4.92
CA ILE A 94 15.76 -3.57 5.95
C ILE A 94 16.78 -4.56 5.41
N SER A 95 17.91 -4.71 6.10
CA SER A 95 18.87 -5.76 5.77
C SER A 95 18.33 -7.13 6.17
N TYR A 96 18.62 -8.17 5.37
CA TYR A 96 18.25 -9.54 5.73
C TYR A 96 18.80 -9.98 7.10
N SER A 97 19.97 -9.46 7.49
CA SER A 97 20.57 -9.72 8.81
C SER A 97 19.74 -9.24 10.00
N GLN A 98 18.78 -8.33 9.77
CA GLN A 98 17.89 -7.80 10.81
C GLN A 98 16.60 -8.62 10.95
N ILE A 99 16.30 -9.50 9.99
CA ILE A 99 15.09 -10.31 9.95
C ILE A 99 15.36 -11.60 10.71
N LYS A 100 14.62 -11.82 11.80
CA LYS A 100 14.70 -13.07 12.58
C LYS A 100 13.79 -14.14 12.00
N ASN A 101 12.61 -13.73 11.56
CA ASN A 101 11.56 -14.63 11.11
C ASN A 101 10.60 -13.90 10.18
N PHE A 102 9.83 -14.65 9.41
CA PHE A 102 8.82 -14.10 8.51
C PHE A 102 7.64 -15.06 8.38
N LYS A 103 6.45 -14.50 8.19
CA LYS A 103 5.21 -15.26 7.98
C LYS A 103 4.23 -14.50 7.12
N VAL A 104 3.34 -15.22 6.46
CA VAL A 104 2.23 -14.63 5.70
C VAL A 104 1.00 -14.64 6.59
N ILE A 105 0.37 -13.48 6.75
CA ILE A 105 -0.88 -13.34 7.50
C ILE A 105 -2.01 -13.16 6.49
N GLU A 106 -3.03 -14.01 6.58
CA GLU A 106 -4.27 -13.86 5.84
C GLU A 106 -5.45 -13.85 6.83
N GLU A 107 -6.17 -12.74 6.90
CA GLU A 107 -7.18 -12.48 7.93
C GLU A 107 -6.61 -12.75 9.33
N ASP A 108 -7.06 -13.82 9.99
CA ASP A 108 -6.64 -14.20 11.35
C ASP A 108 -5.73 -15.44 11.37
N LYS A 109 -5.15 -15.82 10.22
CA LYS A 109 -4.36 -17.05 10.07
C LYS A 109 -2.93 -16.76 9.63
N ASP A 110 -2.01 -17.48 10.26
CA ASP A 110 -0.58 -17.44 9.96
C ASP A 110 -0.19 -18.61 9.04
N TYR A 111 0.59 -18.30 8.01
CA TYR A 111 1.05 -19.26 7.02
C TYR A 111 2.57 -19.19 6.86
N SER A 112 3.20 -20.36 6.93
CA SER A 112 4.61 -20.56 6.61
C SER A 112 4.81 -20.89 5.13
N LEU A 113 6.07 -20.92 4.68
CA LEU A 113 6.44 -21.28 3.31
C LEU A 113 5.85 -22.65 2.89
N GLU A 114 5.83 -23.63 3.79
CA GLU A 114 5.38 -25.00 3.51
C GLU A 114 3.88 -25.07 3.23
N ASN A 115 3.09 -24.25 3.93
CA ASN A 115 1.64 -24.25 3.82
C ASN A 115 1.12 -23.18 2.85
N LEU A 116 1.99 -22.31 2.33
CA LEU A 116 1.60 -21.18 1.49
C LEU A 116 0.82 -21.59 0.24
N LEU A 117 1.14 -22.73 -0.38
CA LEU A 117 0.44 -23.18 -1.58
C LEU A 117 -0.95 -23.77 -1.30
N THR A 118 -1.27 -24.03 -0.02
CA THR A 118 -2.59 -24.53 0.39
C THR A 118 -3.58 -23.39 0.68
N ILE A 119 -3.11 -22.13 0.72
CA ILE A 119 -3.94 -20.98 1.04
C ILE A 119 -4.91 -20.67 -0.09
N LYS A 120 -6.09 -20.19 0.29
CA LYS A 120 -7.12 -19.72 -0.64
C LYS A 120 -7.44 -18.27 -0.27
N PRO A 121 -6.66 -17.30 -0.75
CA PRO A 121 -6.72 -15.97 -0.20
C PRO A 121 -8.09 -15.34 -0.42
N ALA A 122 -8.61 -14.70 0.63
CA ALA A 122 -9.86 -13.97 0.59
C ALA A 122 -9.95 -13.03 -0.62
N LYS A 123 -11.17 -12.89 -1.16
CA LYS A 123 -11.41 -11.95 -2.27
C LYS A 123 -11.25 -10.52 -1.75
N GLN A 124 -10.29 -9.80 -2.32
CA GLN A 124 -10.01 -8.42 -1.96
C GLN A 124 -11.06 -7.45 -2.54
N SER A 125 -11.34 -6.37 -1.79
CA SER A 125 -12.23 -5.29 -2.21
C SER A 125 -11.48 -4.25 -3.06
N ILE A 126 -12.18 -3.68 -4.04
CA ILE A 126 -11.68 -2.50 -4.78
C ILE A 126 -11.56 -1.27 -3.87
N PHE A 127 -12.35 -1.23 -2.80
CA PHE A 127 -12.35 -0.17 -1.81
C PHE A 127 -11.29 -0.46 -0.74
N PRO A 128 -10.32 0.44 -0.50
CA PRO A 128 -9.21 0.18 0.42
C PRO A 128 -9.68 -0.11 1.85
N TRP A 129 -10.68 0.62 2.35
CA TRP A 129 -11.22 0.45 3.70
C TRP A 129 -11.94 -0.88 3.95
N SER A 130 -12.21 -1.67 2.91
CA SER A 130 -12.85 -2.99 3.02
C SER A 130 -11.93 -4.12 2.57
N ARG A 131 -10.63 -3.85 2.40
CA ARG A 131 -9.66 -4.91 2.10
C ARG A 131 -9.45 -5.80 3.30
N LYS A 132 -9.22 -7.08 3.01
CA LYS A 132 -8.97 -8.10 4.02
C LYS A 132 -7.47 -8.15 4.31
N PRO A 133 -7.06 -8.33 5.58
CA PRO A 133 -5.66 -8.50 5.93
C PRO A 133 -4.98 -9.55 5.05
N PHE A 134 -3.95 -9.13 4.32
CA PHE A 134 -3.12 -10.05 3.55
C PHE A 134 -1.72 -9.45 3.44
N PHE A 135 -0.83 -9.87 4.34
CA PHE A 135 0.44 -9.21 4.58
C PHE A 135 1.57 -10.23 4.69
N LEU A 136 2.77 -9.85 4.26
CA LEU A 136 4.00 -10.50 4.66
C LEU A 136 4.51 -9.80 5.92
N LYS A 137 4.40 -10.46 7.07
CA LYS A 137 4.94 -9.97 8.33
C LYS A 137 6.41 -10.37 8.46
N LEU A 138 7.24 -9.39 8.74
CA LEU A 138 8.65 -9.55 9.05
C LEU A 138 8.87 -9.27 10.54
N GLU A 139 9.42 -10.25 11.25
CA GLU A 139 9.81 -10.12 12.65
C GLU A 139 11.28 -9.71 12.69
N LEU A 140 11.53 -8.47 13.13
CA LEU A 140 12.87 -7.91 13.28
C LEU A 140 13.35 -8.04 14.72
N ASN A 141 14.61 -7.65 14.96
CA ASN A 141 15.20 -7.70 16.31
C ASN A 141 14.41 -6.93 17.38
N GLN A 142 13.77 -5.82 17.03
CA GLN A 142 13.13 -4.88 17.96
C GLN A 142 11.75 -4.40 17.50
N SER A 143 11.26 -4.86 16.34
CA SER A 143 10.03 -4.38 15.74
C SER A 143 9.44 -5.40 14.78
N GLU A 144 8.17 -5.22 14.42
CA GLU A 144 7.51 -5.97 13.35
C GLU A 144 7.17 -5.02 12.20
N ILE A 145 7.25 -5.53 10.98
CA ILE A 145 6.87 -4.78 9.78
C ILE A 145 5.93 -5.62 8.94
N ASP A 146 4.77 -5.03 8.63
CA ASP A 146 3.76 -5.64 7.77
C ASP A 146 3.88 -5.06 6.36
N LEU A 147 4.26 -5.90 5.41
CA LEU A 147 4.33 -5.57 3.98
C LEU A 147 3.04 -6.00 3.30
N ASP A 148 2.30 -5.03 2.76
CA ASP A 148 0.99 -5.29 2.18
C ASP A 148 1.07 -6.04 0.83
N LEU A 149 0.21 -7.04 0.69
CA LEU A 149 0.02 -7.88 -0.49
C LEU A 149 -1.42 -7.82 -1.02
N SER A 150 -2.33 -7.12 -0.34
CA SER A 150 -3.74 -7.00 -0.70
C SER A 150 -3.93 -6.44 -2.10
N TYR A 151 -3.05 -5.53 -2.53
CA TYR A 151 -3.07 -4.97 -3.89
C TYR A 151 -2.75 -6.03 -4.95
N ASP A 152 -1.67 -6.79 -4.78
CA ASP A 152 -1.28 -7.86 -5.70
C ASP A 152 -2.37 -8.93 -5.78
N GLN A 153 -2.93 -9.31 -4.63
CA GLN A 153 -4.01 -10.28 -4.58
C GLN A 153 -5.30 -9.77 -5.23
N LEU A 154 -5.56 -8.46 -5.25
CA LEU A 154 -6.71 -7.91 -5.96
C LEU A 154 -6.52 -7.98 -7.48
N HIS A 155 -5.33 -7.63 -7.98
CA HIS A 155 -5.09 -7.39 -9.40
C HIS A 155 -4.49 -8.59 -10.14
N ASP A 156 -3.84 -9.53 -9.43
CA ASP A 156 -3.06 -10.61 -10.05
C ASP A 156 -3.01 -11.87 -9.16
N LYS A 157 -4.18 -12.39 -8.79
CA LYS A 157 -4.34 -13.49 -7.81
C LYS A 157 -3.43 -14.69 -8.02
N GLN A 158 -3.38 -15.21 -9.25
CA GLN A 158 -2.67 -16.46 -9.54
C GLN A 158 -1.16 -16.27 -9.48
N ASN A 159 -0.64 -15.19 -10.06
CA ASN A 159 0.80 -14.93 -10.03
C ASN A 159 1.24 -14.36 -8.69
N ALA A 160 0.39 -13.64 -7.95
CA ALA A 160 0.72 -13.07 -6.65
C ALA A 160 1.18 -14.14 -5.65
N LEU A 161 0.46 -15.27 -5.56
CA LEU A 161 0.85 -16.38 -4.69
C LEU A 161 2.16 -17.04 -5.12
N PHE A 162 2.35 -17.25 -6.42
CA PHE A 162 3.60 -17.81 -6.93
C PHE A 162 4.79 -16.88 -6.66
N ARG A 163 4.63 -15.57 -6.93
CA ARG A 163 5.63 -14.55 -6.62
C ARG A 163 5.96 -14.56 -5.13
N LEU A 164 4.94 -14.60 -4.27
CA LEU A 164 5.10 -14.66 -2.83
C LEU A 164 5.87 -15.91 -2.40
N ALA A 165 5.53 -17.09 -2.94
CA ALA A 165 6.26 -18.33 -2.66
C ALA A 165 7.74 -18.23 -3.06
N THR A 166 8.04 -17.64 -4.21
CA THR A 166 9.43 -17.39 -4.64
C THR A 166 10.14 -16.40 -3.69
N ALA A 167 9.45 -15.34 -3.28
CA ALA A 167 9.98 -14.37 -2.32
C ALA A 167 10.30 -15.04 -0.97
N LEU A 168 9.41 -15.87 -0.43
CA LEU A 168 9.63 -16.59 0.82
C LEU A 168 10.81 -17.58 0.72
N LYS A 169 10.96 -18.28 -0.41
CA LYS A 169 12.12 -19.16 -0.65
C LYS A 169 13.42 -18.36 -0.66
N PHE A 170 13.42 -17.21 -1.32
CA PHE A 170 14.58 -16.32 -1.35
C PHE A 170 14.92 -15.77 0.03
N LEU A 171 13.91 -15.37 0.82
CA LEU A 171 14.11 -14.94 2.20
C LEU A 171 14.69 -16.03 3.07
N LYS A 172 14.15 -17.26 3.00
CA LYS A 172 14.66 -18.41 3.74
C LYS A 172 16.17 -18.62 3.47
N GLN A 173 16.57 -18.61 2.21
CA GLN A 173 17.98 -18.78 1.81
C GLN A 173 18.91 -17.66 2.32
N LYS A 174 18.39 -16.46 2.57
CA LYS A 174 19.19 -15.31 3.00
C LYS A 174 19.30 -15.16 4.52
N ILE A 175 18.39 -15.80 5.25
CA ILE A 175 18.30 -15.74 6.72
C ILE A 175 18.94 -16.97 7.36
N ASP A 176 18.81 -18.14 6.71
CA ASP A 176 19.51 -19.40 7.08
C ASP A 176 21.03 -19.30 6.78
#